data_AF-A0A955BYA0-F1
#
_entry.id   AF-A0A955BYA0-F1
#
_cell.length_a   1.000
_cell.length_b   1.000
_cell.length_c   1.000
_cell.angle_alpha   90.00
_cell.angle_beta   90.00
_cell.angle_gamma   90.00
#
_symmetry.space_group_name_H-M   'P 1'
#
loop_
_entity.id
_entity.type
_entity.pdbx_description
1 polymer ?
#
loop_
_entity_poly.entity_id
_entity_poly.type
_entity_poly.pdbx_seq_one_letter_code
_entity_poly.pdbx_strand_id
1 'polypeptide(L)'
;MRATHVIADRWREAIANRRAEELVGILIPDIVDQTIFALLHAIDDGALSLSFSASNGATVDLNAEGLGELSGWYIGSEGWREKYSSERFVDDFAD
;
A
#
# COMPACT_ATOMS: atom_id res chain seq x y z
N MET A 1 0.77 -7.53 28.90
CA MET A 1 -0.22 -6.96 27.97
C MET A 1 0.35 -7.12 26.56
N ARG A 2 -0.25 -7.95 25.70
CA ARG A 2 0.23 -8.10 24.31
C ARG A 2 -0.16 -6.83 23.55
N ALA A 3 0.77 -6.19 22.86
CA ALA A 3 0.43 -5.10 21.96
C ALA A 3 -0.47 -5.67 20.84
N THR A 4 -1.68 -5.14 20.73
CA THR A 4 -2.64 -5.49 19.67
C THR A 4 -2.14 -4.89 18.37
N HIS A 5 -1.94 -5.73 17.35
CA HIS A 5 -1.49 -5.30 16.03
C HIS A 5 -2.48 -5.89 15.02
N VAL A 6 -3.41 -5.05 14.57
CA VAL A 6 -4.62 -5.46 13.82
C VAL A 6 -4.29 -6.38 12.63
N ILE A 7 -3.24 -6.06 11.86
CA ILE A 7 -2.77 -6.90 10.74
C ILE A 7 -2.33 -8.29 11.21
N ALA A 8 -1.55 -8.35 12.30
CA ALA A 8 -0.99 -9.60 12.78
C ALA A 8 -2.06 -10.47 13.46
N ASP A 9 -3.08 -9.85 14.07
CA ASP A 9 -4.24 -10.55 14.61
C ASP A 9 -5.08 -11.20 13.50
N ARG A 10 -5.33 -10.47 12.40
CA ARG A 10 -6.03 -11.00 11.23
C ARG A 10 -5.29 -12.18 10.58
N TRP A 11 -3.96 -12.12 10.50
CA TRP A 11 -3.16 -13.25 9.99
C TRP A 11 -3.25 -14.47 10.91
N ARG A 12 -3.18 -14.27 12.23
CA ARG A 12 -3.31 -15.35 13.22
C ARG A 12 -4.66 -16.05 13.10
N GLU A 13 -5.73 -15.29 12.90
CA GLU A 13 -7.08 -15.82 12.69
C GLU A 13 -7.17 -16.67 11.40
N ALA A 14 -6.67 -16.16 10.27
CA ALA A 14 -6.64 -16.90 9.01
C ALA A 14 -5.83 -18.20 9.10
N ILE A 15 -4.69 -18.17 9.81
CA ILE A 15 -3.86 -19.37 10.08
C ILE A 15 -4.64 -20.38 10.94
N ALA A 16 -5.32 -19.93 11.99
CA ALA A 16 -6.11 -20.79 12.88
C ALA A 16 -7.23 -21.52 12.12
N ASN A 17 -7.82 -20.85 11.12
CA ASN A 17 -8.88 -21.40 10.28
C ASN A 17 -8.37 -22.36 9.18
N ARG A 18 -7.04 -22.56 9.05
CA ARG A 18 -6.38 -23.47 8.07
C ARG A 18 -6.78 -23.24 6.60
N ARG A 19 -7.17 -22.03 6.24
CA ARG A 19 -7.51 -21.68 4.86
C ARG A 19 -6.33 -20.98 4.21
N ALA A 20 -5.47 -21.77 3.55
CA ALA A 20 -4.26 -21.25 2.92
C ALA A 20 -4.55 -20.15 1.89
N GLU A 21 -5.60 -20.33 1.08
CA GLU A 21 -6.04 -19.33 0.09
C GLU A 21 -6.50 -18.03 0.75
N GLU A 22 -7.29 -18.10 1.82
CA GLU A 22 -7.74 -16.94 2.59
C GLU A 22 -6.56 -16.21 3.24
N LEU A 23 -5.60 -16.96 3.79
CA LEU A 23 -4.37 -16.39 4.33
C LEU A 23 -3.57 -15.64 3.26
N VAL A 24 -3.38 -16.24 2.08
CA VAL A 24 -2.65 -15.61 0.97
C VAL A 24 -3.37 -14.34 0.50
N GLY A 25 -4.70 -14.39 0.38
CA GLY A 25 -5.54 -13.25 0.01
C GLY A 25 -5.51 -12.08 1.00
N ILE A 26 -5.06 -12.30 2.23
CA ILE A 26 -4.91 -11.26 3.25
C ILE A 26 -3.45 -10.82 3.39
N LEU A 27 -2.53 -11.78 3.48
CA LEU A 27 -1.11 -11.58 3.77
C LEU A 27 -0.42 -10.78 2.67
N ILE A 28 -0.67 -11.13 1.40
CA ILE A 28 -0.02 -10.46 0.26
C ILE A 28 -0.44 -8.98 0.19
N PRO A 29 -1.73 -8.61 0.20
CA PRO A 29 -2.13 -7.21 0.21
C PRO A 29 -1.54 -6.42 1.37
N ASP A 30 -1.47 -6.98 2.58
CA ASP A 30 -0.90 -6.28 3.74
C ASP A 30 0.60 -5.99 3.58
N ILE A 31 1.36 -6.94 3.05
CA ILE A 31 2.79 -6.75 2.78
C ILE A 31 2.99 -5.69 1.71
N VAL A 32 2.20 -5.74 0.63
CA VAL A 32 2.26 -4.77 -0.47
C VAL A 32 1.90 -3.37 0.04
N ASP A 33 0.81 -3.25 0.81
CA ASP A 33 0.38 -1.98 1.40
C ASP A 33 1.45 -1.38 2.31
N GLN A 34 2.01 -2.20 3.21
CA GLN A 34 3.05 -1.74 4.12
C GLN A 34 4.32 -1.31 3.37
N THR A 35 4.66 -2.02 2.30
CA THR A 35 5.84 -1.70 1.48
C THR A 35 5.64 -0.38 0.74
N ILE A 36 4.47 -0.18 0.13
CA ILE A 36 4.14 1.08 -0.57
C ILE A 36 4.09 2.23 0.43
N PHE A 37 3.42 2.06 1.56
CA PHE A 37 3.38 3.09 2.61
C PHE A 37 4.78 3.49 3.07
N ALA A 38 5.64 2.52 3.38
CA ALA A 38 7.00 2.81 3.83
C ALA A 38 7.85 3.52 2.77
N LEU A 39 7.67 3.16 1.49
CA LEU A 39 8.33 3.84 0.37
C LEU A 39 7.88 5.31 0.27
N LEU A 40 6.57 5.56 0.29
CA LEU A 40 6.02 6.91 0.21
C LEU A 40 6.41 7.75 1.43
N HIS A 41 6.40 7.16 2.61
CA HIS A 41 6.82 7.82 3.84
C HIS A 41 8.31 8.19 3.82
N ALA A 42 9.17 7.33 3.26
CA ALA A 42 10.58 7.66 3.07
C ALA A 42 10.78 8.83 2.09
N ILE A 43 9.89 9.00 1.11
CA ILE A 43 9.89 10.16 0.21
C ILE A 43 9.44 11.41 0.98
N ASP A 44 8.32 11.33 1.71
CA ASP A 44 7.76 12.42 2.52
C ASP A 44 8.81 12.96 3.53
N ASP A 45 9.47 12.07 4.26
CA ASP A 45 10.51 12.40 5.26
C ASP A 45 11.83 12.89 4.63
N GLY A 46 11.95 12.88 3.29
CA GLY A 46 13.16 13.27 2.57
C GLY A 46 14.31 12.27 2.68
N ALA A 47 14.08 11.08 3.25
CA ALA A 47 15.07 10.00 3.30
C ALA A 47 15.35 9.41 1.90
N LEU A 48 14.39 9.53 0.98
CA LEU A 48 14.50 9.13 -0.41
C LEU A 48 13.99 10.23 -1.34
N SER A 49 14.90 10.94 -2.01
CA SER A 49 14.52 11.89 -3.05
C SER A 49 14.11 11.16 -4.34
N LEU A 50 12.86 11.37 -4.79
CA LEU A 50 12.33 10.76 -6.00
C LEU A 50 11.70 11.80 -6.93
N SER A 51 12.11 11.77 -8.20
CA SER A 51 11.55 12.62 -9.26
C SER A 51 10.99 11.77 -10.39
N PHE A 52 9.87 12.19 -10.98
CA PHE A 52 9.26 11.56 -12.14
C PHE A 52 9.41 12.44 -13.38
N SER A 53 9.92 11.87 -14.47
CA SER A 53 9.96 12.54 -15.78
C SER A 53 8.84 12.00 -16.67
N ALA A 54 7.86 12.85 -16.97
CA ALA A 54 6.74 12.55 -17.84
C ALA A 54 7.18 12.52 -19.33
N SER A 55 6.40 11.84 -20.16
CA SER A 55 6.65 11.70 -21.60
C SER A 55 6.63 13.02 -22.37
N ASN A 56 6.01 14.06 -21.80
CA ASN A 56 6.04 15.43 -22.32
C ASN A 56 7.31 16.21 -21.94
N GLY A 57 8.27 15.59 -21.27
CA GLY A 57 9.54 16.19 -20.83
C GLY A 57 9.47 16.92 -19.49
N ALA A 58 8.30 17.04 -18.87
CA ALA A 58 8.18 17.63 -17.53
C ALA A 58 8.82 16.71 -16.49
N THR A 59 9.61 17.27 -15.57
CA THR A 59 10.13 16.54 -14.41
C THR A 59 9.51 17.11 -13.14
N VAL A 60 8.91 16.26 -12.32
CA VAL A 60 8.24 16.64 -11.08
C VAL A 60 8.97 16.02 -9.89
N ASP A 61 9.18 16.82 -8.85
CA ASP A 61 9.55 16.33 -7.53
C ASP A 61 8.28 15.81 -6.86
N LEU A 62 8.26 14.51 -6.57
CA LEU A 62 7.06 13.86 -6.05
C LEU A 62 6.75 14.28 -4.62
N ASN A 63 7.75 14.63 -3.82
CA ASN A 63 7.51 15.13 -2.46
C ASN A 63 6.84 16.52 -2.55
N ALA A 64 7.40 17.41 -3.37
CA ALA A 64 6.84 18.76 -3.55
C ALA A 64 5.41 18.74 -4.12
N GLU A 65 5.14 17.93 -5.14
CA GLU A 65 3.81 17.80 -5.74
C GLU A 65 2.82 17.13 -4.78
N GLY A 66 3.29 16.16 -4.00
CA GLY A 66 2.50 15.46 -2.97
C GLY A 66 2.29 16.25 -1.67
N LEU A 67 2.84 17.46 -1.57
CA LEU A 67 2.84 18.30 -0.37
C LEU A 67 3.43 17.61 0.87
N GLY A 68 4.34 16.64 0.69
CA GLY A 68 4.91 15.83 1.77
C GLY A 68 3.91 14.88 2.45
N GLU A 69 2.80 14.56 1.80
CA GLU A 69 1.72 13.74 2.36
C GLU A 69 1.41 12.50 1.50
N LEU A 70 2.35 12.02 0.68
CA LEU A 70 2.11 10.89 -0.23
C LEU A 70 1.65 9.64 0.53
N SER A 71 2.28 9.35 1.67
CA SER A 71 1.92 8.23 2.53
C SER A 71 0.52 8.41 3.14
N GLY A 72 0.16 9.63 3.52
CA GLY A 72 -1.19 10.00 3.97
C GLY A 72 -2.24 9.81 2.89
N TRP A 73 -1.98 10.29 1.67
CA TRP A 73 -2.85 10.07 0.51
C TRP A 73 -3.05 8.59 0.16
N TYR A 74 -2.08 7.75 0.49
CA TYR A 74 -2.17 6.32 0.25
C TYR A 74 -3.07 5.59 1.27
N ILE A 75 -2.84 5.76 2.58
CA ILE A 75 -3.55 5.00 3.62
C ILE A 75 -4.80 5.68 4.19
N GLY A 76 -4.96 6.98 3.96
CA GLY A 76 -6.06 7.79 4.49
C GLY A 76 -7.44 7.35 3.99
N SER A 77 -8.48 7.89 4.62
CA SER A 77 -9.87 7.71 4.18
C SER A 77 -10.04 8.27 2.77
N GLU A 78 -10.74 7.55 1.89
CA GLU A 78 -10.85 7.88 0.46
C GLU A 78 -9.48 7.97 -0.26
N GLY A 79 -8.44 7.40 0.35
CA GLY A 79 -7.08 7.38 -0.16
C GLY A 79 -6.91 6.42 -1.33
N TRP A 80 -5.72 6.46 -1.93
CA TRP A 80 -5.41 5.67 -3.12
C TRP A 80 -5.56 4.17 -2.89
N ARG A 81 -5.22 3.67 -1.70
CA ARG A 81 -5.42 2.25 -1.37
C ARG A 81 -6.90 1.88 -1.46
N GLU A 82 -7.79 2.65 -0.86
CA GLU A 82 -9.23 2.36 -0.89
C GLU A 82 -9.78 2.41 -2.32
N LYS A 83 -9.35 3.41 -3.10
CA LYS A 83 -9.85 3.65 -4.46
C LYS A 83 -9.37 2.64 -5.50
N TYR A 84 -8.13 2.15 -5.37
CA TYR A 84 -7.46 1.36 -6.42
C TYR A 84 -7.03 -0.05 -5.99
N SER A 85 -7.20 -0.45 -4.72
CA SER A 85 -6.73 -1.78 -4.26
C SER A 85 -7.39 -2.97 -4.95
N SER A 86 -8.63 -2.82 -5.42
CA SER A 86 -9.32 -3.87 -6.17
C SER A 86 -8.65 -4.18 -7.51
N GLU A 87 -7.95 -3.22 -8.12
CA GLU A 87 -7.27 -3.41 -9.40
C GLU A 87 -6.05 -4.34 -9.32
N ARG A 88 -5.63 -4.73 -8.10
CA ARG A 88 -4.54 -5.69 -7.89
C ARG A 88 -4.93 -7.13 -8.19
N PHE A 89 -6.23 -7.41 -8.21
CA PHE A 89 -6.77 -8.72 -8.51
C PHE A 89 -7.20 -8.73 -9.97
N VAL A 90 -6.37 -9.33 -10.82
CA VAL A 90 -6.73 -9.59 -12.21
C VAL A 90 -7.34 -10.99 -12.25
N ASP A 91 -8.62 -11.06 -12.60
CA ASP A 91 -9.25 -12.31 -12.98
C ASP A 91 -9.17 -12.44 -14.49
N ASP A 92 -8.12 -13.13 -14.97
CA ASP A 92 -7.91 -13.39 -16.40
C ASP A 92 -9.05 -14.23 -17.04
N PHE A 93 -10.00 -14.75 -16.24
CA PHE A 93 -11.12 -15.57 -16.66
C PHE A 93 -12.49 -14.92 -16.45
N ALA A 94 -12.55 -13.66 -16.02
CA ALA A 94 -13.80 -12.91 -15.92
C ALA A 94 -14.20 -12.32 -17.30
N ASP A 95 -15.39 -12.68 -17.80
CA ASP A 95 -16.00 -12.16 -19.04
C ASP A 95 -16.55 -10.73 -18.89
#